data_AF-A0A0N7M0H6-F1
#
_entry.id   AF-A0A0N7M0H6-F1
#
_cell.length_a   1.000
_cell.length_b   1.000
_cell.length_c   1.000
_cell.angle_alpha   90.00
_cell.angle_beta   90.00
_cell.angle_gamma   90.00
#
_symmetry.space_group_name_H-M   'P 1'
#
loop_
_entity.id
_entity.type
_entity.pdbx_description
1 polymer ?
#
loop_
_entity_poly.entity_id
_entity_poly.type
_entity_poly.pdbx_seq_one_letter_code
_entity_poly.pdbx_strand_id
1 'polypeptide(L)'
;MKKVLAGAILAATTLAAPAFAWEGKVVACYDKVWVPAKYAYTKELIMASHTEWEWQDGQMVKVWYPAVYKENKKMKSPGHYIARPAACK
;
A
#
# COMPACT_ATOMS: atom_id res chain seq x y z
N MET A 1 66.26 -22.50 10.26
CA MET A 1 66.21 -22.71 11.72
C MET A 1 65.38 -21.60 12.35
N LYS A 2 64.18 -21.91 12.86
CA LYS A 2 63.69 -21.56 14.22
C LYS A 2 62.32 -22.22 14.40
N LYS A 3 62.26 -23.18 15.32
CA LYS A 3 61.01 -23.67 15.91
C LYS A 3 60.79 -22.93 17.24
N VAL A 4 59.58 -23.09 17.79
CA VAL A 4 59.14 -22.77 19.17
C VAL A 4 58.94 -21.25 19.40
N LEU A 5 57.80 -20.73 19.88
CA LEU A 5 57.04 -21.10 21.09
C LEU A 5 55.57 -20.69 21.04
N ALA A 6 54.74 -21.54 21.64
CA ALA A 6 53.37 -21.28 22.05
C ALA A 6 53.27 -20.14 23.10
N GLY A 7 52.09 -19.53 23.19
CA GLY A 7 51.64 -18.90 24.44
C GLY A 7 51.09 -17.49 24.28
N ALA A 8 49.76 -17.36 24.24
CA ALA A 8 48.98 -16.60 25.23
C ALA A 8 47.51 -16.58 24.77
N ILE A 9 46.69 -17.38 25.45
CA ILE A 9 45.24 -17.17 25.50
C ILE A 9 45.04 -15.81 26.16
N LEU A 10 44.69 -14.79 25.38
CA LEU A 10 44.01 -13.63 25.91
C LEU A 10 42.57 -13.74 25.44
N ALA A 11 41.76 -14.28 26.35
CA ALA A 11 40.32 -14.09 26.37
C ALA A 11 40.05 -12.58 26.40
N ALA A 12 40.04 -11.94 25.23
CA ALA A 12 39.31 -10.71 25.04
C ALA A 12 37.85 -11.14 25.01
N THR A 13 37.28 -11.18 26.20
CA THR A 13 35.87 -11.29 26.48
C THR A 13 35.12 -10.55 25.39
N THR A 14 34.34 -11.32 24.62
CA THR A 14 33.23 -10.79 23.87
C THR A 14 32.39 -10.02 24.87
N LEU A 15 32.60 -8.71 24.96
CA LEU A 15 31.57 -7.79 25.40
C LEU A 15 30.50 -7.84 24.31
N ALA A 16 29.79 -8.98 24.24
CA ALA A 16 28.40 -8.95 23.91
C ALA A 16 27.85 -7.96 24.94
N ALA A 17 27.68 -6.70 24.50
CA ALA A 17 26.79 -5.81 25.22
C ALA A 17 25.56 -6.67 25.52
N PRO A 18 25.12 -6.79 26.79
CA PRO A 18 23.86 -7.42 27.03
C PRO A 18 22.90 -6.70 26.09
N ALA A 19 22.35 -7.42 25.12
CA ALA A 19 21.21 -6.92 24.40
C ALA A 19 20.26 -6.60 25.55
N PHE A 20 20.07 -5.32 25.82
CA PHE A 20 19.12 -4.87 26.81
C PHE A 20 17.78 -5.31 26.24
N ALA A 21 17.43 -6.57 26.49
CA ALA A 21 16.08 -7.06 26.44
C ALA A 21 15.44 -6.27 27.56
N TRP A 22 14.97 -5.06 27.24
CA TRP A 22 14.06 -4.35 28.10
C TRP A 22 12.92 -5.34 28.32
N GLU A 23 12.90 -5.96 29.50
CA GLU A 23 11.83 -6.86 29.91
C GLU A 23 10.58 -5.99 30.09
N GLY A 24 10.02 -5.59 28.96
CA GLY A 24 8.81 -4.82 28.88
C GLY A 24 7.66 -5.73 29.29
N LYS A 25 6.84 -5.26 30.22
CA LYS A 25 5.57 -5.91 30.55
C LYS A 25 4.57 -5.65 29.41
N VAL A 26 3.82 -6.68 29.02
CA VAL A 26 2.68 -6.52 28.12
C VAL A 26 1.62 -5.70 28.85
N VAL A 27 1.35 -4.48 28.36
CA VAL A 27 0.38 -3.56 28.98
C VAL A 27 -1.00 -3.59 28.32
N ALA A 28 -1.07 -4.01 27.05
CA ALA A 28 -2.30 -4.12 26.28
C ALA A 28 -2.08 -5.00 25.04
N CYS A 29 -3.14 -5.64 24.57
CA CYS A 29 -3.11 -6.50 23.38
C CYS A 29 -3.98 -5.92 22.26
N TYR A 30 -3.50 -6.09 21.04
CA TYR A 30 -4.15 -5.57 19.85
C TYR A 30 -4.07 -6.57 18.71
N ASP A 31 -5.16 -6.70 17.96
CA ASP A 31 -5.17 -7.41 16.70
C ASP A 31 -4.70 -6.50 15.57
N LYS A 32 -3.91 -7.06 14.66
CA LYS A 32 -3.49 -6.39 13.42
C LYS A 32 -4.58 -6.53 12.37
N VAL A 33 -5.33 -5.45 12.13
CA VAL A 33 -6.45 -5.45 11.18
C VAL A 33 -6.08 -4.64 9.94
N TRP A 34 -6.29 -5.21 8.75
CA TRP A 34 -6.09 -4.50 7.48
C TRP A 34 -7.30 -3.61 7.14
N VAL A 35 -7.04 -2.36 6.80
CA VAL A 35 -8.02 -1.41 6.29
C VAL A 35 -7.76 -1.19 4.80
N PRO A 36 -8.73 -1.44 3.90
CA PRO A 36 -8.51 -1.29 2.47
C PRO A 36 -8.34 0.17 2.05
N ALA A 37 -7.69 0.39 0.90
CA ALA A 37 -7.52 1.72 0.33
C ALA A 37 -8.87 2.34 -0.07
N LYS A 38 -9.01 3.64 0.17
CA LYS A 38 -10.20 4.39 -0.27
C LYS A 38 -9.89 5.13 -1.56
N TYR A 39 -10.82 5.09 -2.49
CA TYR A 39 -10.72 5.75 -3.79
C TYR A 39 -11.87 6.73 -3.97
N ALA A 40 -11.61 7.81 -4.67
CA ALA A 40 -12.64 8.70 -5.21
C ALA A 40 -12.64 8.59 -6.73
N TYR A 41 -13.81 8.79 -7.31
CA TYR A 41 -14.04 8.73 -8.75
C TYR A 41 -14.57 10.09 -9.19
N THR A 42 -13.96 10.65 -10.24
CA THR A 42 -14.43 11.88 -10.88
C THR A 42 -14.73 11.59 -12.34
N LYS A 43 -15.68 12.31 -12.92
CA LYS A 43 -16.04 12.19 -14.33
C LYS A 43 -15.58 13.44 -15.06
N GLU A 44 -14.86 13.25 -16.14
CA GLU A 44 -14.40 14.30 -17.03
C GLU A 44 -15.13 14.16 -18.36
N LEU A 45 -15.73 15.24 -18.84
CA LEU A 45 -16.45 15.23 -20.11
C LEU A 45 -15.43 15.14 -21.26
N ILE A 46 -15.53 14.09 -22.07
CA ILE A 46 -14.71 13.91 -23.28
C ILE A 46 -15.45 14.46 -24.50
N MET A 47 -16.75 14.18 -24.57
CA MET A 47 -17.59 14.59 -25.70
C MET A 47 -18.97 14.96 -25.18
N ALA A 48 -19.42 16.18 -25.46
CA ALA A 48 -20.78 16.59 -25.16
C ALA A 48 -21.77 15.83 -26.04
N SER A 49 -23.01 15.69 -25.56
CA SER A 49 -24.08 15.15 -26.39
C SER A 49 -24.32 16.07 -27.58
N HIS A 50 -24.43 15.50 -28.77
CA HIS A 50 -24.63 16.25 -30.00
C HIS A 50 -25.41 15.40 -30.99
N THR A 51 -25.77 15.99 -32.12
CA THR A 51 -26.44 15.28 -33.21
C THR A 51 -25.61 15.39 -34.48
N GLU A 52 -25.44 14.28 -35.18
CA GLU A 52 -24.74 14.23 -36.47
C GLU A 52 -25.67 13.71 -37.56
N TRP A 53 -25.36 14.05 -38.80
CA TRP A 53 -26.06 13.55 -39.97
C TRP A 53 -25.28 12.38 -40.56
N GLU A 54 -25.91 11.22 -40.65
CA GLU A 54 -25.30 10.00 -41.14
C GLU A 54 -26.11 9.39 -42.26
N TRP A 55 -25.44 8.69 -43.17
CA TRP A 55 -26.10 7.88 -44.18
C TRP A 55 -26.35 6.48 -43.62
N GLN A 56 -27.61 6.13 -43.38
CA GLN A 56 -28.03 4.81 -42.92
C GLN A 56 -29.18 4.32 -43.80
N ASP A 57 -29.12 3.06 -44.23
CA ASP A 57 -30.17 2.41 -45.02
C ASP A 57 -30.64 3.20 -46.26
N GLY A 58 -29.72 3.88 -46.94
CA GLY A 58 -30.04 4.62 -48.16
C GLY A 58 -30.68 6.00 -47.93
N GLN A 59 -30.63 6.53 -46.69
CA GLN A 59 -31.15 7.84 -46.34
C GLN A 59 -30.21 8.61 -45.41
N MET A 60 -30.19 9.93 -45.55
CA MET A 60 -29.57 10.82 -44.56
C MET A 60 -30.47 10.89 -43.32
N VAL A 61 -29.99 10.39 -42.20
CA VAL A 61 -30.68 10.40 -40.90
C VAL A 61 -29.90 11.26 -39.91
N LYS A 62 -30.62 11.98 -39.05
CA LYS A 62 -30.01 12.77 -37.97
C LYS A 62 -29.95 11.91 -36.70
N VAL A 63 -28.75 11.51 -36.31
CA VAL A 63 -28.50 10.61 -35.18
C VAL A 63 -28.14 11.43 -33.95
N TRP A 64 -28.63 11.03 -32.78
CA TRP A 64 -28.25 11.63 -31.50
C TRP A 64 -27.20 10.79 -30.79
N TYR A 65 -26.12 11.45 -30.37
CA TYR A 65 -25.04 10.85 -29.61
C TYR A 65 -25.07 11.34 -28.16
N PRO A 66 -25.11 10.44 -27.15
CA PRO A 66 -25.03 10.81 -25.75
C PRO A 66 -23.65 11.37 -25.39
N ALA A 67 -23.60 12.13 -24.29
CA ALA A 67 -22.34 12.62 -23.77
C ALA A 67 -21.46 11.47 -23.26
N VAL A 68 -20.17 11.51 -23.59
CA VAL A 68 -19.17 10.53 -23.18
C VAL A 68 -18.28 11.13 -22.11
N TYR A 69 -18.20 10.45 -20.96
CA TYR A 69 -17.36 10.85 -19.84
C TYR A 69 -16.26 9.82 -19.59
N LYS A 70 -15.07 10.29 -19.27
CA LYS A 70 -13.98 9.46 -18.76
C LYS A 70 -14.06 9.43 -17.23
N GLU A 71 -14.08 8.22 -16.67
CA GLU A 71 -13.98 8.04 -15.22
C GLU A 71 -12.50 8.04 -14.80
N ASN A 72 -12.14 8.97 -13.94
CA ASN A 72 -10.81 9.10 -13.37
C ASN A 72 -10.83 8.61 -11.91
N LYS A 73 -10.07 7.55 -11.62
CA LYS A 73 -9.92 6.98 -10.28
C LYS A 73 -8.72 7.61 -9.57
N LYS A 74 -8.96 8.20 -8.40
CA LYS A 74 -7.90 8.79 -7.55
C LYS A 74 -7.89 8.14 -6.18
N MET A 75 -6.72 7.64 -5.76
CA MET A 75 -6.55 7.14 -4.39
C MET A 75 -6.64 8.30 -3.40
N LYS A 76 -7.51 8.17 -2.39
CA LYS A 76 -7.70 9.16 -1.31
C LYS A 76 -6.89 8.80 -0.08
N SER A 77 -6.87 7.52 0.28
CA SER A 77 -6.03 7.02 1.36
C SER A 77 -5.51 5.63 0.99
N PRO A 78 -4.21 5.35 1.19
CA PRO A 78 -3.68 4.01 1.01
C PRO A 78 -4.28 3.06 2.04
N GLY A 79 -4.30 1.78 1.68
CA GLY A 79 -4.62 0.73 2.64
C GLY A 79 -3.54 0.66 3.71
N HIS A 80 -3.92 0.41 4.95
CA HIS A 80 -3.00 0.38 6.08
C HIS A 80 -3.48 -0.59 7.14
N TYR A 81 -2.55 -1.05 7.98
CA TYR A 81 -2.90 -1.83 9.16
C TYR A 81 -3.24 -0.90 10.32
N ILE A 82 -4.23 -1.30 11.11
CA ILE A 82 -4.54 -0.67 12.40
C ILE A 82 -4.35 -1.70 13.51
N ALA A 83 -3.92 -1.23 14.68
CA ALA A 83 -3.97 -1.99 15.91
C ALA A 83 -5.37 -1.81 16.53
N ARG A 84 -6.16 -2.89 16.60
CA ARG A 84 -7.49 -2.87 17.21
C ARG A 84 -7.42 -3.51 18.59
N PRO A 85 -7.90 -2.86 19.66
CA PRO A 85 -7.90 -3.45 21.00
C PRO A 85 -8.53 -4.85 21.00
N ALA A 86 -7.84 -5.80 21.63
CA ALA A 86 -8.27 -7.18 21.73
C ALA A 86 -7.87 -7.77 23.09
N ALA A 87 -8.48 -8.88 23.46
CA ALA A 87 -8.05 -9.61 24.65
C ALA A 87 -6.63 -10.17 24.44
N CYS A 88 -5.81 -10.11 25.49
CA CYS A 88 -4.54 -10.82 25.51
C CYS A 88 -4.80 -12.33 25.51
N LYS A 89 -3.99 -13.06 24.75
CA LYS A 89 -4.03 -14.53 24.68
C LYS A 89 -2.97 -15.12 25.58
#